data_AF-S0GH34-F1
#
_entry.id   AF-S0GH34-F1
#
_cell.length_a   1.000
_cell.length_b   1.000
_cell.length_c   1.000
_cell.angle_alpha   90.00
_cell.angle_beta   90.00
_cell.angle_gamma   90.00
#
_symmetry.space_group_name_H-M   'P 1'
#
loop_
_entity.id
_entity.type
_entity.pdbx_description
1 polymer ?
#
loop_
_entity_poly.entity_id
_entity_poly.type
_entity_poly.pdbx_seq_one_letter_code
_entity_poly.pdbx_strand_id
1 'polypeptide(L)'
;MINGILMKKLLVLSLVFACLTGEAANKADSVVMTVAGKQVSLDEFVFMARKNGEVNLSDRKSLENYVELYKNFKLKVVDAETAGLDKTKDFTDELEGYRAQLTSSYLSDRDGEEAALRVEYDRLGEVLELSHILFRLPGKTLSRDTLAVYEKAMKVYERIKNGEDMATVGQELAKQDSTKQTGYEYARCLLPMQTIKAFENYAYSMKPGELSMPVRTTLGYHIIKLHSRKPNPGMRRVAHILIPFQKDSVTRSDSETLALAEEVYQKIQGGADFGQLAEENSSDAASARKGGVLPWFGVGEMVEPFEKGAFALNTPGEVSKPVKTRFGYHIIKLLDKGGIPSFEEKKKSWSRVMAQGERNFEYYKAFDERLKKEYGYVFYPEAYAELVALCNDHFPSDKDFYEKAKDMNKTLIHLVDTDFPQSEFAYYIQRCPFSTKTYAGDFMQEVFDLFIRDIVTTTERKNLETKHPEFTHLMQEYRDGILLFNISNQKVWSKPAAEQPELEKAWLQELNKEYPVTINWKLLKKLKK
;
A
#
# COMPACT_ATOMS: atom_id res chain seq x y z
N MET A 1 -9.63 -26.39 -21.39
CA MET A 1 -9.53 -24.97 -20.99
C MET A 1 -8.55 -24.68 -19.84
N ILE A 2 -7.76 -25.66 -19.34
CA ILE A 2 -6.82 -25.45 -18.21
C ILE A 2 -5.34 -25.39 -18.66
N ASN A 3 -5.01 -25.83 -19.89
CA ASN A 3 -3.61 -25.87 -20.36
C ASN A 3 -3.06 -24.56 -20.97
N GLY A 4 -3.91 -23.58 -21.28
CA GLY A 4 -3.47 -22.29 -21.86
C GLY A 4 -2.86 -21.31 -20.84
N ILE A 5 -3.16 -21.47 -19.55
CA ILE A 5 -2.71 -20.57 -18.48
C ILE A 5 -1.32 -20.99 -17.95
N LEU A 6 -0.95 -22.27 -18.07
CA LEU A 6 0.31 -22.80 -17.55
C LEU A 6 1.51 -22.47 -18.48
N MET A 7 1.30 -22.42 -19.80
CA MET A 7 2.35 -22.03 -20.76
C MET A 7 2.62 -20.52 -20.80
N LYS A 8 1.64 -19.67 -20.43
CA LYS A 8 1.87 -18.23 -20.19
C LYS A 8 2.84 -17.97 -19.02
N LYS A 9 3.11 -18.95 -18.15
CA LYS A 9 4.04 -18.82 -17.01
C LYS A 9 5.48 -19.25 -17.31
N LEU A 10 5.76 -19.89 -18.44
CA LEU A 10 7.10 -20.41 -18.75
C LEU A 10 8.03 -19.43 -19.49
N LEU A 11 7.57 -18.21 -19.76
CA LEU A 11 8.37 -17.12 -20.32
C LEU A 11 8.35 -15.88 -19.41
N VAL A 12 8.34 -16.10 -18.08
CA VAL A 12 8.77 -15.08 -17.13
C VAL A 12 10.27 -15.26 -16.94
N LEU A 13 11.06 -14.66 -17.85
CA LEU A 13 12.46 -14.41 -17.55
C LEU A 13 12.50 -13.56 -16.28
N SER A 14 13.11 -14.11 -15.23
CA SER A 14 13.32 -13.44 -13.95
C SER A 14 13.90 -12.04 -14.16
N LEU A 15 13.10 -11.01 -13.89
CA LEU A 15 13.49 -9.61 -13.86
C LEU A 15 14.36 -9.35 -12.62
N VAL A 16 15.67 -9.53 -12.78
CA VAL A 16 16.65 -8.93 -11.86
C VAL A 16 17.03 -7.58 -12.44
N PHE A 17 16.58 -6.51 -11.78
CA PHE A 17 17.00 -5.14 -12.07
C PHE A 17 18.44 -4.95 -11.57
N ALA A 18 19.39 -4.85 -12.49
CA ALA A 18 20.70 -4.27 -12.21
C ALA A 18 20.79 -2.95 -12.98
N CYS A 19 20.78 -1.83 -12.24
CA CYS A 19 21.02 -0.50 -12.80
C CYS A 19 22.44 -0.46 -13.37
N LEU A 20 22.57 -0.19 -14.67
CA LEU A 20 23.86 0.13 -15.29
C LEU A 20 23.69 1.34 -16.18
N THR A 21 24.46 2.39 -15.88
CA THR A 21 24.58 3.61 -16.67
C THR A 21 25.40 3.34 -17.93
N GLY A 22 24.84 3.62 -19.10
CA GLY A 22 25.56 3.60 -20.38
C GLY A 22 25.40 4.93 -21.12
N GLU A 23 26.51 5.49 -21.57
CA GLU A 23 26.54 6.69 -22.42
C GLU A 23 26.12 6.35 -23.86
N ALA A 24 25.26 7.18 -24.44
CA ALA A 24 24.78 7.03 -25.82
C ALA A 24 25.86 7.45 -26.84
N ALA A 25 26.18 6.58 -27.81
CA ALA A 25 27.04 6.89 -28.95
C ALA A 25 26.32 6.77 -30.31
N ASN A 26 26.78 7.55 -31.30
CA ASN A 26 26.15 7.82 -32.60
C ASN A 26 25.95 6.60 -33.57
N LYS A 27 25.06 6.82 -34.55
CA LYS A 27 24.02 5.91 -35.11
C LYS A 27 24.35 4.95 -36.29
N ALA A 28 25.59 4.77 -36.75
CA ALA A 28 25.89 3.87 -37.89
C ALA A 28 26.93 2.77 -37.58
N ASP A 29 27.94 3.09 -36.77
CA ASP A 29 28.96 2.11 -36.33
C ASP A 29 28.48 1.20 -35.18
N SER A 30 27.24 1.38 -34.73
CA SER A 30 26.61 0.60 -33.66
C SER A 30 25.65 -0.47 -34.17
N VAL A 31 25.42 -0.65 -35.48
CA VAL A 31 24.48 -1.68 -35.97
C VAL A 31 25.15 -3.06 -36.02
N VAL A 32 24.63 -4.02 -35.25
CA VAL A 32 25.15 -5.40 -35.20
C VAL A 32 24.51 -6.33 -36.21
N MET A 33 23.23 -6.13 -36.52
CA MET A 33 22.54 -6.88 -37.56
C MET A 33 21.40 -6.07 -38.16
N THR A 34 21.04 -6.39 -39.39
CA THR A 34 19.84 -5.88 -40.07
C THR A 34 19.01 -7.07 -40.52
N VAL A 35 17.73 -7.11 -40.14
CA VAL A 35 16.79 -8.20 -40.45
C VAL A 35 15.59 -7.59 -41.17
N ALA A 36 15.36 -7.99 -42.43
CA ALA A 36 14.32 -7.41 -43.28
C ALA A 36 14.34 -5.87 -43.34
N GLY A 37 15.55 -5.29 -43.40
CA GLY A 37 15.75 -3.83 -43.40
C GLY A 37 15.66 -3.15 -42.03
N LYS A 38 15.29 -3.86 -40.97
CA LYS A 38 15.25 -3.34 -39.60
C LYS A 38 16.60 -3.50 -38.91
N GLN A 39 17.15 -2.42 -38.40
CA GLN A 39 18.46 -2.40 -37.75
C GLN A 39 18.35 -2.77 -36.27
N VAL A 40 19.28 -3.60 -35.81
CA VAL A 40 19.49 -3.93 -34.39
C VAL A 40 20.78 -3.24 -33.95
N SER A 41 20.69 -2.42 -32.91
CA SER A 41 21.85 -1.74 -32.32
C SER A 41 22.68 -2.69 -31.44
N LEU A 42 23.96 -2.35 -31.26
CA LEU A 42 24.88 -3.05 -30.38
C LEU A 42 24.38 -3.02 -28.94
N ASP A 43 23.85 -1.87 -28.50
CA ASP A 43 23.37 -1.68 -27.14
C ASP A 43 22.16 -2.59 -26.86
N GLU A 44 21.19 -2.65 -27.78
CA GLU A 44 20.06 -3.57 -27.69
C GLU A 44 20.54 -5.03 -27.63
N PHE A 45 21.44 -5.42 -28.53
CA PHE A 45 21.95 -6.79 -28.60
C PHE A 45 22.71 -7.20 -27.33
N VAL A 46 23.57 -6.31 -26.82
CA VAL A 46 24.33 -6.56 -25.59
C VAL A 46 23.42 -6.57 -24.37
N PHE A 47 22.42 -5.67 -24.32
CA PHE A 47 21.41 -5.65 -23.27
C PHE A 47 20.67 -6.98 -23.18
N MET A 48 20.15 -7.46 -24.31
CA MET A 48 19.44 -8.74 -24.40
C MET A 48 20.35 -9.94 -24.07
N ALA A 49 21.62 -9.89 -24.47
CA ALA A 49 22.58 -10.96 -24.18
C ALA A 49 22.87 -11.09 -22.68
N ARG A 50 23.15 -9.97 -22.00
CA ARG A 50 23.55 -9.95 -20.58
C ARG A 50 22.45 -10.45 -19.65
N LYS A 51 21.18 -10.32 -20.05
CA LYS A 51 20.04 -10.84 -19.30
C LYS A 51 19.96 -12.37 -19.33
N ASN A 52 20.63 -13.01 -20.31
CA ASN A 52 20.78 -14.44 -20.37
C ASN A 52 22.10 -14.85 -19.68
N GLY A 53 22.00 -15.34 -18.44
CA GLY A 53 23.16 -15.69 -17.60
C GLY A 53 24.10 -16.76 -18.17
N GLU A 54 23.70 -17.46 -19.24
CA GLU A 54 24.52 -18.46 -19.93
C GLU A 54 25.32 -17.89 -21.11
N VAL A 55 25.05 -16.65 -21.52
CA VAL A 55 25.71 -16.02 -22.67
C VAL A 55 27.00 -15.34 -22.22
N ASN A 56 28.12 -15.86 -22.72
CA ASN A 56 29.43 -15.24 -22.55
C ASN A 56 29.85 -14.60 -23.87
N LEU A 57 29.66 -13.29 -24.01
CA LEU A 57 29.99 -12.54 -25.23
C LEU A 57 31.51 -12.51 -25.54
N SER A 58 32.36 -12.79 -24.55
CA SER A 58 33.80 -12.89 -24.74
C SER A 58 34.23 -14.27 -25.28
N ASP A 59 33.42 -15.32 -25.06
CA ASP A 59 33.64 -16.63 -25.67
C ASP A 59 33.14 -16.67 -27.12
N ARG A 60 33.98 -17.20 -28.01
CA ARG A 60 33.67 -17.23 -29.44
C ARG A 60 32.43 -18.07 -29.75
N LYS A 61 32.36 -19.27 -29.16
CA LYS A 61 31.32 -20.24 -29.49
C LYS A 61 29.97 -19.80 -28.90
N SER A 62 29.99 -19.31 -27.67
CA SER A 62 28.84 -18.72 -27.01
C SER A 62 28.31 -17.51 -27.79
N LEU A 63 29.17 -16.59 -28.23
CA LEU A 63 28.78 -15.47 -29.09
C LEU A 63 28.17 -15.91 -30.43
N GLU A 64 28.83 -16.83 -31.15
CA GLU A 64 28.34 -17.32 -32.44
C GLU A 64 26.97 -18.00 -32.30
N ASN A 65 26.76 -18.80 -31.25
CA ASN A 65 25.48 -19.42 -30.94
C ASN A 65 24.40 -18.37 -30.60
N TYR A 66 24.74 -17.37 -29.78
CA TYR A 66 23.79 -16.34 -29.39
C TYR A 66 23.38 -15.46 -30.57
N VAL A 67 24.31 -15.12 -31.47
CA VAL A 67 24.01 -14.38 -32.71
C VAL A 67 22.99 -15.13 -33.56
N GLU A 68 23.15 -16.45 -33.72
CA GLU A 68 22.22 -17.28 -34.50
C GLU A 68 20.84 -17.35 -33.83
N LEU A 69 20.79 -17.55 -32.50
CA LEU A 69 19.54 -17.53 -31.74
C LEU A 69 18.82 -16.19 -31.85
N TYR A 70 19.55 -15.08 -31.68
CA TYR A 70 18.99 -13.73 -31.74
C TYR A 70 18.51 -13.37 -33.16
N LYS A 71 19.24 -13.80 -34.19
CA LYS A 71 18.80 -13.70 -35.59
C LYS A 71 17.47 -14.41 -35.80
N ASN A 72 17.37 -15.67 -35.38
CA ASN A 72 16.16 -16.48 -35.54
C ASN A 72 14.98 -15.87 -34.78
N PHE A 73 15.22 -15.35 -33.58
CA PHE A 73 14.24 -14.56 -32.83
C PHE A 73 13.74 -13.36 -33.64
N LYS A 74 14.63 -12.50 -34.14
CA LYS A 74 14.25 -11.31 -34.91
C LYS A 74 13.54 -11.64 -36.23
N LEU A 75 13.92 -12.72 -36.90
CA LEU A 75 13.21 -13.20 -38.09
C LEU A 75 11.74 -13.52 -37.80
N LYS A 76 11.46 -14.17 -36.67
CA LYS A 76 10.08 -14.46 -36.25
C LYS A 76 9.29 -13.21 -35.88
N VAL A 77 9.95 -12.24 -35.23
CA VAL A 77 9.33 -10.94 -34.93
C VAL A 77 8.91 -10.25 -36.22
N VAL A 78 9.77 -10.25 -37.24
CA VAL A 78 9.42 -9.70 -38.56
C VAL A 78 8.23 -10.45 -39.17
N ASP A 79 8.20 -11.78 -39.11
CA ASP A 79 7.05 -12.57 -39.60
C ASP A 79 5.74 -12.21 -38.90
N ALA A 80 5.79 -12.00 -37.58
CA ALA A 80 4.64 -11.55 -36.80
C ALA A 80 4.12 -10.18 -37.26
N GLU A 81 5.02 -9.24 -37.57
CA GLU A 81 4.68 -7.90 -38.04
C GLU A 81 4.14 -7.93 -39.48
N THR A 82 4.72 -8.75 -40.36
CA THR A 82 4.21 -8.99 -41.71
C THR A 82 2.79 -9.56 -41.67
N ALA A 83 2.52 -10.45 -40.71
CA ALA A 83 1.19 -10.99 -40.43
C ALA A 83 0.22 -9.98 -39.75
N GLY A 84 0.69 -8.77 -39.43
CA GLY A 84 -0.10 -7.70 -38.83
C GLY A 84 -0.43 -7.90 -37.35
N LEU A 85 0.27 -8.81 -36.65
CA LEU A 85 0.02 -9.09 -35.23
C LEU A 85 0.33 -7.89 -34.32
N ASP A 86 1.26 -7.03 -34.74
CA ASP A 86 1.65 -5.77 -34.08
C ASP A 86 0.61 -4.65 -34.20
N LYS A 87 -0.44 -4.85 -35.02
CA LYS A 87 -1.53 -3.88 -35.24
C LYS A 87 -2.84 -4.30 -34.57
N THR A 88 -2.83 -5.44 -33.88
CA THR A 88 -4.02 -5.95 -33.21
C THR A 88 -4.30 -5.17 -31.92
N LYS A 89 -5.58 -5.10 -31.54
CA LYS A 89 -5.98 -4.51 -30.26
C LYS A 89 -5.36 -5.29 -29.09
N ASP A 90 -5.40 -6.61 -29.14
CA ASP A 90 -4.85 -7.49 -28.10
C ASP A 90 -3.35 -7.22 -27.86
N PHE A 91 -2.56 -7.06 -28.92
CA PHE A 91 -1.16 -6.68 -28.81
C PHE A 91 -0.98 -5.30 -28.17
N THR A 92 -1.76 -4.31 -28.59
CA THR A 92 -1.69 -2.94 -28.07
C THR A 92 -2.01 -2.92 -26.58
N ASP A 93 -3.14 -3.54 -26.19
CA ASP A 93 -3.58 -3.62 -24.79
C ASP A 93 -2.55 -4.37 -23.91
N GLU A 94 -1.98 -5.47 -24.41
CA GLU A 94 -0.98 -6.25 -23.67
C GLU A 94 0.32 -5.45 -23.48
N LEU A 95 0.81 -4.80 -24.54
CA LEU A 95 2.03 -3.97 -24.48
C LEU A 95 1.84 -2.74 -23.57
N GLU A 96 0.67 -2.09 -23.61
CA GLU A 96 0.32 -1.00 -22.71
C GLU A 96 0.26 -1.47 -21.25
N GLY A 97 -0.24 -2.68 -21.01
CA GLY A 97 -0.22 -3.30 -19.69
C GLY A 97 1.20 -3.46 -19.13
N TYR A 98 2.13 -3.98 -19.94
CA TYR A 98 3.54 -4.07 -19.54
C TYR A 98 4.18 -2.69 -19.35
N ARG A 99 3.87 -1.72 -20.23
CA ARG A 99 4.36 -0.34 -20.08
C ARG A 99 3.90 0.26 -18.76
N ALA A 100 2.64 0.10 -18.38
CA ALA A 100 2.10 0.61 -17.12
C ALA A 100 2.78 -0.03 -15.91
N GLN A 101 2.95 -1.35 -15.92
CA GLN A 101 3.66 -2.08 -14.86
C GLN A 101 5.11 -1.62 -14.74
N LEU A 102 5.83 -1.55 -15.87
CA LEU A 102 7.22 -1.10 -15.90
C LEU A 102 7.33 0.34 -15.38
N THR A 103 6.50 1.25 -15.89
CA THR A 103 6.46 2.67 -15.47
C THR A 103 6.25 2.80 -13.97
N SER A 104 5.33 2.02 -13.39
CA SER A 104 5.07 2.07 -11.94
C SER A 104 6.30 1.76 -11.09
N SER A 105 7.24 0.95 -11.58
CA SER A 105 8.46 0.63 -10.86
C SER A 105 9.44 1.81 -10.77
N TYR A 106 9.40 2.73 -11.74
CA TYR A 106 10.20 3.96 -11.73
C TYR A 106 9.51 5.10 -10.97
N LEU A 107 8.19 5.04 -10.82
CA LEU A 107 7.40 6.01 -10.05
C LEU A 107 7.29 5.63 -8.56
N SER A 108 8.37 5.08 -8.01
CA SER A 108 8.43 4.63 -6.63
C SER A 108 9.77 4.98 -5.99
N ASP A 109 9.79 5.04 -4.67
CA ASP A 109 11.02 5.11 -3.87
C ASP A 109 10.91 4.02 -2.79
N ARG A 110 11.40 2.82 -3.11
CA ARG A 110 11.22 1.65 -2.24
C ARG A 110 11.85 1.85 -0.85
N ASP A 111 12.98 2.54 -0.79
CA ASP A 111 13.68 2.79 0.47
C ASP A 111 12.92 3.84 1.29
N GLY A 112 12.40 4.89 0.65
CA GLY A 112 11.54 5.89 1.27
C GLY A 112 10.20 5.32 1.76
N GLU A 113 9.55 4.50 0.96
CA GLU A 113 8.32 3.78 1.31
C GLU A 113 8.56 2.83 2.50
N GLU A 114 9.67 2.10 2.49
CA GLU A 114 10.06 1.25 3.61
C GLU A 114 10.35 2.07 4.87
N ALA A 115 11.05 3.21 4.75
CA ALA A 115 11.31 4.11 5.86
C ALA A 115 10.01 4.67 6.47
N ALA A 116 9.03 5.05 5.63
CA ALA A 116 7.72 5.50 6.09
C ALA A 116 6.99 4.41 6.88
N LEU A 117 7.05 3.15 6.41
CA LEU A 117 6.49 2.01 7.13
C LEU A 117 7.23 1.73 8.45
N ARG A 118 8.55 1.90 8.49
CA ARG A 118 9.36 1.71 9.70
C ARG A 118 8.95 2.68 10.80
N VAL A 119 8.66 3.93 10.46
CA VAL A 119 8.14 4.92 11.43
C VAL A 119 6.88 4.41 12.14
N GLU A 120 5.92 3.86 11.39
CA GLU A 120 4.71 3.29 11.99
C GLU A 120 4.97 1.95 12.70
N TYR A 121 5.95 1.18 12.24
CA TYR A 121 6.31 -0.10 12.86
C TYR A 121 7.00 0.09 14.21
N ASP A 122 7.87 1.08 14.34
CA ASP A 122 8.56 1.37 15.60
C ASP A 122 7.54 1.75 16.70
N ARG A 123 6.45 2.44 16.33
CA ARG A 123 5.32 2.74 17.22
C ARG A 123 4.57 1.49 17.70
N LEU A 124 4.62 0.39 16.96
CA LEU A 124 3.97 -0.88 17.32
C LEU A 124 4.61 -1.52 18.57
N GLY A 125 5.84 -1.12 18.91
CA GLY A 125 6.53 -1.51 20.13
C GLY A 125 5.81 -1.08 21.42
N GLU A 126 4.86 -0.15 21.33
CA GLU A 126 4.16 0.40 22.48
C GLU A 126 2.64 0.43 22.28
N VAL A 127 1.93 0.38 23.40
CA VAL A 127 0.48 0.49 23.49
C VAL A 127 0.18 1.77 24.27
N LEU A 128 -0.54 2.69 23.64
CA LEU A 128 -0.99 3.91 24.31
C LEU A 128 -2.33 3.68 24.99
N GLU A 129 -2.51 4.24 26.18
CA GLU A 129 -3.77 4.30 26.91
C GLU A 129 -4.12 5.77 27.11
N LEU A 130 -5.26 6.21 26.58
CA LEU A 130 -5.61 7.62 26.51
C LEU A 130 -7.12 7.86 26.60
N SER A 131 -7.50 9.09 26.94
CA SER A 131 -8.85 9.61 26.73
C SER A 131 -8.81 10.71 25.69
N HIS A 132 -9.90 10.90 24.95
CA HIS A 132 -10.06 12.11 24.16
C HIS A 132 -11.50 12.63 24.15
N ILE A 133 -11.63 13.94 23.92
CA ILE A 133 -12.89 14.61 23.60
C ILE A 133 -12.79 15.12 22.17
N LEU A 134 -13.69 14.67 21.30
CA LEU A 134 -13.85 15.14 19.93
C LEU A 134 -14.91 16.25 19.87
N PHE A 135 -14.58 17.35 19.20
CA PHE A 135 -15.49 18.37 18.72
C PHE A 135 -15.52 18.28 17.19
N ARG A 136 -16.55 17.62 16.67
CA ARG A 136 -16.68 17.27 15.25
C ARG A 136 -17.00 18.48 14.41
N LEU A 137 -16.34 18.60 13.27
CA LEU A 137 -16.80 19.42 12.16
C LEU A 137 -17.62 18.56 11.20
N PRO A 138 -18.82 18.99 10.81
CA PRO A 138 -19.54 18.36 9.71
C PRO A 138 -18.71 18.34 8.41
N GLY A 139 -19.02 17.40 7.52
CA GLY A 139 -18.47 17.46 6.15
C GLY A 139 -18.93 18.73 5.45
N LYS A 140 -18.14 19.22 4.49
CA LYS A 140 -18.36 20.50 3.79
C LYS A 140 -18.39 21.75 4.68
N THR A 141 -17.78 21.72 5.86
CA THR A 141 -17.65 22.91 6.71
C THR A 141 -16.77 23.96 6.04
N LEU A 142 -17.18 25.24 6.05
CA LEU A 142 -16.38 26.36 5.54
C LEU A 142 -15.28 26.76 6.53
N SER A 143 -14.20 27.38 6.05
CA SER A 143 -13.08 27.78 6.90
C SER A 143 -13.50 28.71 8.04
N ARG A 144 -14.41 29.65 7.78
CA ARG A 144 -14.92 30.60 8.79
C ARG A 144 -15.67 29.93 9.95
N ASP A 145 -16.28 28.78 9.71
CA ASP A 145 -17.12 28.08 10.70
C ASP A 145 -16.29 27.23 11.67
N THR A 146 -14.99 27.08 11.41
CA THR A 146 -14.08 26.27 12.23
C THR A 146 -13.74 26.94 13.57
N LEU A 147 -13.70 28.27 13.60
CA LEU A 147 -13.25 29.06 14.76
C LEU A 147 -14.15 28.85 15.98
N ALA A 148 -15.47 28.89 15.78
CA ALA A 148 -16.43 28.70 16.89
C ALA A 148 -16.28 27.32 17.56
N VAL A 149 -15.97 26.29 16.79
CA VAL A 149 -15.74 24.93 17.32
C VAL A 149 -14.40 24.84 18.03
N TYR A 150 -13.36 25.49 17.51
CA TYR A 150 -12.07 25.60 18.18
C TYR A 150 -12.20 26.34 19.53
N GLU A 151 -12.91 27.47 19.57
CA GLU A 151 -13.15 28.23 20.81
C GLU A 151 -13.91 27.39 21.85
N LYS A 152 -14.90 26.59 21.41
CA LYS A 152 -15.58 25.62 22.29
C LYS A 152 -14.60 24.60 22.86
N ALA A 153 -13.72 24.03 22.02
CA ALA A 153 -12.68 23.11 22.47
C ALA A 153 -11.70 23.77 23.45
N MET A 154 -11.28 25.00 23.18
CA MET A 154 -10.38 25.76 24.07
C MET A 154 -10.99 26.01 25.46
N LYS A 155 -12.28 26.37 25.53
CA LYS A 155 -12.97 26.51 26.82
C LYS A 155 -12.98 25.22 27.63
N VAL A 156 -13.16 24.08 26.97
CA VAL A 156 -13.14 22.76 27.62
C VAL A 156 -11.72 22.36 28.03
N TYR A 157 -10.72 22.68 27.22
CA TYR A 157 -9.32 22.49 27.58
C TYR A 157 -8.96 23.23 28.87
N GLU A 158 -9.36 24.50 29.01
CA GLU A 158 -9.08 25.28 30.23
C GLU A 158 -9.77 24.69 31.48
N ARG A 159 -11.01 24.17 31.35
CA ARG A 159 -11.69 23.45 32.45
C ARG A 159 -10.85 22.28 32.97
N ILE A 160 -10.41 21.41 32.06
CA ILE A 160 -9.65 20.20 32.40
C ILE A 160 -8.26 20.55 32.93
N LYS A 161 -7.61 21.53 32.31
CA LYS A 161 -6.31 22.07 32.77
C LYS A 161 -6.39 22.62 34.19
N ASN A 162 -7.51 23.24 34.57
CA ASN A 162 -7.77 23.77 35.91
C ASN A 162 -8.20 22.69 36.93
N GLY A 163 -8.14 21.41 36.58
CA GLY A 163 -8.30 20.28 37.50
C GLY A 163 -9.62 19.54 37.43
N GLU A 164 -10.55 19.92 36.54
CA GLU A 164 -11.74 19.11 36.30
C GLU A 164 -11.37 17.76 35.64
N ASP A 165 -12.04 16.69 36.05
CA ASP A 165 -11.85 15.36 35.46
C ASP A 165 -12.37 15.30 34.01
N MET A 166 -11.50 14.89 33.09
CA MET A 166 -11.81 14.86 31.66
C MET A 166 -12.97 13.91 31.32
N ALA A 167 -13.09 12.76 32.01
CA ALA A 167 -14.16 11.83 31.75
C ALA A 167 -15.52 12.42 32.14
N THR A 168 -15.57 13.08 33.29
CA THR A 168 -16.75 13.80 33.78
C THR A 168 -17.17 14.90 32.79
N VAL A 169 -16.24 15.79 32.43
CA VAL A 169 -16.50 16.88 31.47
C VAL A 169 -16.93 16.35 30.10
N GLY A 170 -16.22 15.34 29.58
CA GLY A 170 -16.53 14.75 28.27
C GLY A 170 -17.91 14.08 28.22
N GLN A 171 -18.28 13.34 29.27
CA GLN A 171 -19.59 12.69 29.37
C GLN A 171 -20.73 13.70 29.55
N GLU A 172 -20.50 14.76 30.33
CA GLU A 172 -21.43 15.89 30.47
C GLU A 172 -21.75 16.49 29.10
N LEU A 173 -20.70 16.87 28.35
CA LEU A 173 -20.83 17.47 27.02
C LEU A 173 -21.53 16.55 26.03
N ALA A 174 -21.18 15.26 26.01
CA ALA A 174 -21.79 14.28 25.11
C ALA A 174 -23.29 14.07 25.40
N LYS A 175 -23.73 14.19 26.66
CA LYS A 175 -25.15 14.11 27.04
C LYS A 175 -25.93 15.37 26.67
N GLN A 176 -25.31 16.54 26.80
CA GLN A 176 -25.93 17.83 26.50
C GLN A 176 -26.04 18.08 24.98
N ASP A 177 -25.17 17.47 24.18
CA ASP A 177 -25.12 17.68 22.74
C ASP A 177 -26.11 16.79 21.97
N SER A 178 -27.31 17.31 21.73
CA SER A 178 -28.33 16.64 20.91
C SER A 178 -27.93 16.43 19.45
N THR A 179 -26.93 17.17 18.95
CA THR A 179 -26.43 17.08 17.57
C THR A 179 -25.41 15.96 17.38
N LYS A 180 -24.92 15.34 18.47
CA LYS A 180 -23.89 14.30 18.47
C LYS A 180 -22.58 14.72 17.80
N GLN A 181 -22.25 16.02 17.88
CA GLN A 181 -20.99 16.55 17.37
C GLN A 181 -19.88 16.52 18.43
N THR A 182 -20.21 16.28 19.69
CA THR A 182 -19.26 16.16 20.80
C THR A 182 -19.24 14.73 21.31
N GLY A 183 -18.05 14.12 21.41
CA GLY A 183 -17.89 12.74 21.87
C GLY A 183 -16.73 12.59 22.84
N TYR A 184 -16.91 11.78 23.87
CA TYR A 184 -15.85 11.36 24.78
C TYR A 184 -15.56 9.88 24.59
N GLU A 185 -14.28 9.53 24.52
CA GLU A 185 -13.85 8.15 24.43
C GLU A 185 -12.63 7.89 25.34
N TYR A 186 -12.64 6.73 25.98
CA TYR A 186 -11.49 6.15 26.67
C TYR A 186 -10.96 4.99 25.84
N ALA A 187 -9.76 5.15 25.30
CA ALA A 187 -9.05 4.12 24.57
C ALA A 187 -8.06 3.42 25.50
N ARG A 188 -8.40 2.18 25.91
CA ARG A 188 -7.54 1.31 26.72
C ARG A 188 -6.24 0.91 26.01
N CYS A 189 -6.26 0.97 24.68
CA CYS A 189 -5.22 0.52 23.79
C CYS A 189 -5.38 1.26 22.46
N LEU A 190 -4.37 2.04 22.09
CA LEU A 190 -4.16 2.55 20.75
C LEU A 190 -2.82 2.01 20.24
N LEU A 191 -2.89 1.26 19.14
CA LEU A 191 -1.76 0.82 18.33
C LEU A 191 -1.68 1.70 17.07
N PRO A 192 -0.54 1.75 16.35
CA PRO A 192 -0.47 2.51 15.11
C PRO A 192 -1.42 1.93 14.06
N MET A 193 -1.82 2.78 13.11
CA MET A 193 -2.64 2.40 11.95
C MET A 193 -4.09 2.00 12.28
N GLN A 194 -4.62 2.42 13.43
CA GLN A 194 -6.00 2.12 13.87
C GLN A 194 -6.95 3.30 13.74
N THR A 195 -6.43 4.54 13.72
CA THR A 195 -7.24 5.76 13.62
C THR A 195 -6.56 6.82 12.73
N ILE A 196 -7.10 8.03 12.78
CA ILE A 196 -6.67 9.17 11.96
C ILE A 196 -5.23 9.53 12.26
N LYS A 197 -4.44 9.67 11.20
CA LYS A 197 -3.01 9.96 11.21
C LYS A 197 -2.64 11.13 12.09
N ALA A 198 -3.35 12.26 11.95
CA ALA A 198 -3.06 13.45 12.74
C ALA A 198 -3.26 13.21 14.25
N PHE A 199 -4.28 12.42 14.61
CA PHE A 199 -4.52 12.03 16.00
C PHE A 199 -3.39 11.12 16.52
N GLU A 200 -3.04 10.07 15.77
CA GLU A 200 -1.96 9.14 16.17
C GLU A 200 -0.62 9.87 16.28
N ASN A 201 -0.24 10.65 15.28
CA ASN A 201 1.02 11.41 15.27
C ASN A 201 1.15 12.29 16.51
N TYR A 202 0.07 12.98 16.89
CA TYR A 202 0.06 13.79 18.09
C TYR A 202 0.14 12.90 19.35
N ALA A 203 -0.71 11.87 19.48
CA ALA A 203 -0.73 10.98 20.64
C ALA A 203 0.63 10.31 20.90
N TYR A 204 1.32 9.83 19.86
CA TYR A 204 2.65 9.23 19.97
C TYR A 204 3.77 10.23 20.28
N SER A 205 3.53 11.54 20.13
CA SER A 205 4.48 12.59 20.54
C SER A 205 4.33 13.03 22.00
N MET A 206 3.21 12.67 22.65
CA MET A 206 2.89 13.09 24.01
C MET A 206 3.62 12.28 25.08
N LYS A 207 3.78 12.89 26.26
CA LYS A 207 4.28 12.21 27.47
C LYS A 207 3.13 11.68 28.33
N PRO A 208 3.33 10.58 29.09
CA PRO A 208 2.33 10.13 30.07
C PRO A 208 1.89 11.26 31.00
N GLY A 209 0.59 11.38 31.23
CA GLY A 209 -0.03 12.44 32.03
C GLY A 209 -0.24 13.76 31.29
N GLU A 210 0.24 13.92 30.06
CA GLU A 210 0.08 15.16 29.29
C GLU A 210 -1.36 15.35 28.78
N LEU A 211 -1.85 16.59 28.83
CA LEU A 211 -3.11 17.04 28.23
C LEU A 211 -2.78 17.92 27.02
N SER A 212 -3.28 17.56 25.84
CA SER A 212 -3.09 18.35 24.64
C SER A 212 -3.96 19.61 24.64
N MET A 213 -3.47 20.67 24.00
CA MET A 213 -4.37 21.67 23.42
C MET A 213 -5.26 21.03 22.34
N PRO A 214 -6.33 21.68 21.85
CA PRO A 214 -7.16 21.15 20.77
C PRO A 214 -6.34 20.83 19.52
N VAL A 215 -6.21 19.54 19.21
CA VAL A 215 -5.50 18.97 18.06
C VAL A 215 -6.43 18.90 16.88
N ARG A 216 -6.04 19.49 15.75
CA ARG A 216 -6.81 19.46 14.51
C ARG A 216 -6.69 18.10 13.82
N THR A 217 -7.81 17.53 13.40
CA THR A 217 -7.90 16.34 12.54
C THR A 217 -8.97 16.54 11.47
N THR A 218 -9.06 15.62 10.51
CA THR A 218 -10.10 15.60 9.47
C THR A 218 -11.52 15.48 10.03
N LEU A 219 -11.69 15.01 11.27
CA LEU A 219 -12.99 14.98 11.96
C LEU A 219 -13.33 16.26 12.71
N GLY A 220 -12.36 17.12 13.03
CA GLY A 220 -12.59 18.31 13.84
C GLY A 220 -11.43 18.60 14.79
N TYR A 221 -11.74 18.81 16.07
CA TYR A 221 -10.74 19.08 17.10
C TYR A 221 -10.79 18.03 18.21
N HIS A 222 -9.63 17.54 18.62
CA HIS A 222 -9.50 16.57 19.71
C HIS A 222 -8.73 17.19 20.87
N ILE A 223 -9.25 17.07 22.07
CA ILE A 223 -8.44 17.22 23.30
C ILE A 223 -8.05 15.81 23.71
N ILE A 224 -6.76 15.55 23.90
CA ILE A 224 -6.21 14.22 24.18
C ILE A 224 -5.55 14.27 25.56
N LYS A 225 -5.81 13.27 26.40
CA LYS A 225 -5.07 13.01 27.64
C LYS A 225 -4.40 11.67 27.51
N LEU A 226 -3.07 11.65 27.45
CA LEU A 226 -2.32 10.41 27.45
C LEU A 226 -2.17 9.94 28.90
N HIS A 227 -2.74 8.78 29.25
CA HIS A 227 -2.67 8.24 30.61
C HIS A 227 -1.39 7.45 30.82
N SER A 228 -1.11 6.52 29.91
CA SER A 228 0.09 5.70 29.98
C SER A 228 0.54 5.22 28.60
N ARG A 229 1.78 4.75 28.54
CA ARG A 229 2.35 4.02 27.40
C ARG A 229 3.12 2.83 27.94
N LYS A 230 2.83 1.65 27.40
CA LYS A 230 3.31 0.36 27.91
C LYS A 230 3.96 -0.42 26.75
N PRO A 231 4.99 -1.24 27.00
CA PRO A 231 5.52 -2.13 25.98
C PRO A 231 4.42 -3.04 25.42
N ASN A 232 4.40 -3.23 24.11
CA ASN A 232 3.47 -4.16 23.47
C ASN A 232 3.84 -5.60 23.85
N PRO A 233 2.95 -6.34 24.55
CA PRO A 233 3.25 -7.68 25.06
C PRO A 233 3.28 -8.78 23.99
N GLY A 234 3.14 -8.41 22.72
CA GLY A 234 3.10 -9.31 21.57
C GLY A 234 1.77 -10.04 21.47
N MET A 235 1.80 -11.24 20.90
CA MET A 235 0.63 -12.04 20.61
C MET A 235 0.43 -13.15 21.65
N ARG A 236 -0.80 -13.63 21.78
CA ARG A 236 -1.14 -14.83 22.56
C ARG A 236 -1.88 -15.84 21.70
N ARG A 237 -1.56 -17.11 21.89
CA ARG A 237 -2.35 -18.23 21.41
C ARG A 237 -2.91 -18.95 22.62
N VAL A 238 -4.22 -19.07 22.69
CA VAL A 238 -4.91 -19.67 23.84
C VAL A 238 -5.93 -20.69 23.39
N ALA A 239 -6.30 -21.57 24.30
CA ALA A 239 -7.55 -22.31 24.24
C ALA A 239 -8.50 -21.77 25.31
N HIS A 240 -9.80 -21.80 25.06
CA HIS A 240 -10.80 -21.38 26.04
C HIS A 240 -11.99 -22.34 26.14
N ILE A 241 -12.61 -22.35 27.32
CA ILE A 241 -13.92 -22.96 27.56
C ILE A 241 -14.86 -21.85 28.01
N LEU A 242 -15.92 -21.58 27.23
CA LEU A 242 -16.93 -20.59 27.56
C LEU A 242 -18.16 -21.27 28.16
N ILE A 243 -18.39 -21.05 29.45
CA ILE A 243 -19.66 -21.35 30.12
C ILE A 243 -20.55 -20.10 29.97
N PRO A 244 -21.54 -20.13 29.06
CA PRO A 244 -22.25 -18.92 28.65
C PRO A 244 -23.24 -18.49 29.73
N PHE A 245 -23.57 -17.20 29.75
CA PHE A 245 -24.86 -16.78 30.29
C PHE A 245 -25.95 -17.24 29.32
N GLN A 246 -26.95 -17.98 29.81
CA GLN A 246 -28.10 -18.34 28.99
C GLN A 246 -28.96 -17.11 28.71
N LYS A 247 -29.44 -16.99 27.46
CA LYS A 247 -30.04 -15.74 26.95
C LYS A 247 -31.52 -15.56 27.28
N ASP A 248 -32.22 -16.60 27.76
CA ASP A 248 -33.65 -16.55 28.06
C ASP A 248 -33.96 -17.07 29.47
N SER A 249 -34.95 -16.45 30.10
CA SER A 249 -35.35 -16.60 31.50
C SER A 249 -35.69 -18.04 31.89
N VAL A 250 -35.18 -18.48 33.04
CA VAL A 250 -35.26 -19.81 33.67
C VAL A 250 -33.99 -20.65 33.42
N THR A 251 -33.18 -20.75 34.48
CA THR A 251 -32.14 -21.80 34.76
C THR A 251 -30.65 -21.56 34.50
N ARG A 252 -30.15 -20.32 34.70
CA ARG A 252 -28.89 -20.13 35.45
C ARG A 252 -28.65 -18.69 35.90
N SER A 253 -28.50 -18.48 37.21
CA SER A 253 -27.95 -17.26 37.81
C SER A 253 -26.46 -17.12 37.48
N ASP A 254 -25.92 -15.91 37.67
CA ASP A 254 -24.48 -15.66 37.58
C ASP A 254 -23.67 -16.58 38.51
N SER A 255 -24.16 -16.81 39.72
CA SER A 255 -23.55 -17.71 40.71
C SER A 255 -23.54 -19.16 40.26
N GLU A 256 -24.63 -19.65 39.66
CA GLU A 256 -24.69 -21.03 39.14
C GLU A 256 -23.80 -21.19 37.90
N THR A 257 -23.67 -20.14 37.08
CA THR A 257 -22.77 -20.14 35.92
C THR A 257 -21.31 -20.17 36.38
N LEU A 258 -20.98 -19.39 37.42
CA LEU A 258 -19.68 -19.42 38.05
C LEU A 258 -19.38 -20.79 38.66
N ALA A 259 -20.31 -21.36 39.42
CA ALA A 259 -20.12 -22.67 40.07
C ALA A 259 -19.78 -23.78 39.05
N LEU A 260 -20.38 -23.74 37.86
CA LEU A 260 -20.06 -24.70 36.80
C LEU A 260 -18.72 -24.41 36.13
N ALA A 261 -18.38 -23.14 35.92
CA ALA A 261 -17.03 -22.80 35.46
C ALA A 261 -15.97 -23.22 36.49
N GLU A 262 -16.25 -23.10 37.78
CA GLU A 262 -15.39 -23.58 38.85
C GLU A 262 -15.29 -25.11 38.86
N GLU A 263 -16.39 -25.84 38.65
CA GLU A 263 -16.38 -27.30 38.53
C GLU A 263 -15.48 -27.76 37.37
N VAL A 264 -15.65 -27.17 36.18
CA VAL A 264 -14.80 -27.47 35.03
C VAL A 264 -13.34 -27.10 35.32
N TYR A 265 -13.09 -25.97 35.96
CA TYR A 265 -11.74 -25.58 36.37
C TYR A 265 -11.11 -26.57 37.35
N GLN A 266 -11.85 -27.07 38.34
CA GLN A 266 -11.35 -28.09 39.27
C GLN A 266 -11.03 -29.41 38.56
N LYS A 267 -11.84 -29.83 37.58
CA LYS A 267 -11.51 -31.00 36.75
C LYS A 267 -10.19 -30.81 36.00
N ILE A 268 -9.94 -29.63 35.45
CA ILE A 268 -8.67 -29.29 34.78
C ILE A 268 -7.51 -29.32 35.77
N GLN A 269 -7.67 -28.74 36.97
CA GLN A 269 -6.65 -28.80 38.02
C GLN A 269 -6.38 -30.24 38.49
N GLY A 270 -7.38 -31.11 38.44
CA GLY A 270 -7.27 -32.56 38.68
C GLY A 270 -6.64 -33.36 37.55
N GLY A 271 -6.21 -32.73 36.45
CA GLY A 271 -5.51 -33.37 35.34
C GLY A 271 -6.39 -33.84 34.17
N ALA A 272 -7.68 -33.46 34.14
CA ALA A 272 -8.53 -33.74 32.99
C ALA A 272 -8.03 -33.03 31.72
N ASP A 273 -8.26 -33.62 30.55
CA ASP A 273 -7.85 -33.02 29.28
C ASP A 273 -8.68 -31.78 28.97
N PHE A 274 -7.98 -30.66 28.73
CA PHE A 274 -8.63 -29.38 28.46
C PHE A 274 -9.43 -29.39 27.15
N GLY A 275 -8.93 -30.08 26.13
CA GLY A 275 -9.56 -30.11 24.81
C GLY A 275 -10.89 -30.87 24.84
N GLN A 276 -10.93 -32.01 25.52
CA GLN A 276 -12.16 -32.77 25.77
C GLN A 276 -13.18 -31.95 26.56
N LEU A 277 -12.76 -31.33 27.67
CA LEU A 277 -13.64 -30.47 28.45
C LEU A 277 -14.15 -29.26 27.64
N ALA A 278 -13.34 -28.72 26.73
CA ALA A 278 -13.77 -27.66 25.82
C ALA A 278 -14.83 -28.16 24.85
N GLU A 279 -14.66 -29.33 24.25
CA GLU A 279 -15.63 -29.95 23.33
C GLU A 279 -16.96 -30.26 24.02
N GLU A 280 -16.91 -30.75 25.25
CA GLU A 280 -18.09 -31.12 26.05
C GLU A 280 -18.85 -29.92 26.64
N ASN A 281 -18.14 -28.91 27.12
CA ASN A 281 -18.72 -27.88 28.00
C ASN A 281 -18.74 -26.47 27.38
N SER A 282 -17.94 -26.19 26.36
CA SER A 282 -17.85 -24.84 25.79
C SER A 282 -19.01 -24.54 24.84
N SER A 283 -19.64 -23.39 25.06
CA SER A 283 -20.69 -22.89 24.16
C SER A 283 -20.17 -22.22 22.88
N ASP A 284 -18.88 -21.93 22.79
CA ASP A 284 -18.25 -21.48 21.55
C ASP A 284 -17.93 -22.69 20.66
N ALA A 285 -18.95 -23.15 19.94
CA ALA A 285 -18.88 -24.37 19.13
C ALA A 285 -17.79 -24.36 18.05
N ALA A 286 -17.31 -23.18 17.61
CA ALA A 286 -16.28 -23.07 16.58
C ALA A 286 -14.89 -23.41 17.12
N SER A 287 -14.57 -22.99 18.34
CA SER A 287 -13.31 -23.31 19.02
C SER A 287 -13.41 -24.63 19.80
N ALA A 288 -14.57 -24.96 20.38
CA ALA A 288 -14.80 -26.19 21.15
C ALA A 288 -14.37 -27.46 20.40
N ARG A 289 -14.79 -27.62 19.14
CA ARG A 289 -14.42 -28.75 18.25
C ARG A 289 -12.93 -28.83 17.92
N LYS A 290 -12.18 -27.78 18.25
CA LYS A 290 -10.72 -27.69 18.09
C LYS A 290 -10.02 -27.65 19.45
N GLY A 291 -10.64 -28.24 20.48
CA GLY A 291 -10.12 -28.23 21.85
C GLY A 291 -10.10 -26.85 22.51
N GLY A 292 -11.00 -25.95 22.10
CA GLY A 292 -11.09 -24.58 22.58
C GLY A 292 -10.09 -23.60 21.94
N VAL A 293 -9.25 -24.04 21.00
CA VAL A 293 -8.14 -23.22 20.44
C VAL A 293 -8.67 -22.03 19.64
N LEU A 294 -8.18 -20.84 19.97
CA LEU A 294 -8.43 -19.59 19.24
C LEU A 294 -7.24 -19.22 18.33
N PRO A 295 -7.45 -18.41 17.26
CA PRO A 295 -6.37 -17.79 16.52
C PRO A 295 -5.46 -16.95 17.42
N TRP A 296 -4.25 -16.64 16.93
CA TRP A 296 -3.37 -15.67 17.57
C TRP A 296 -4.05 -14.30 17.65
N PHE A 297 -3.94 -13.62 18.78
CA PHE A 297 -4.45 -12.26 18.96
C PHE A 297 -3.50 -11.40 19.78
N GLY A 298 -3.49 -10.10 19.49
CA GLY A 298 -2.80 -9.06 20.26
C GLY A 298 -3.73 -8.30 21.19
N VAL A 299 -3.20 -7.23 21.79
CA VAL A 299 -3.99 -6.28 22.58
C VAL A 299 -5.00 -5.54 21.72
N GLY A 300 -6.18 -5.25 22.28
CA GLY A 300 -7.26 -4.56 21.57
C GLY A 300 -8.20 -5.47 20.77
N GLU A 301 -7.82 -6.73 20.53
CA GLU A 301 -8.58 -7.66 19.67
C GLU A 301 -9.66 -8.45 20.43
N MET A 302 -9.52 -8.59 21.75
CA MET A 302 -10.46 -9.34 22.61
C MET A 302 -11.20 -8.40 23.57
N VAL A 303 -12.29 -8.89 24.17
CA VAL A 303 -12.96 -8.14 25.27
C VAL A 303 -12.03 -8.04 26.48
N GLU A 304 -12.00 -6.87 27.11
CA GLU A 304 -10.99 -6.51 28.11
C GLU A 304 -10.79 -7.56 29.23
N PRO A 305 -11.83 -8.12 29.87
CA PRO A 305 -11.60 -9.10 30.93
C PRO A 305 -10.90 -10.37 30.42
N PHE A 306 -11.30 -10.86 29.24
CA PHE A 306 -10.68 -12.03 28.60
C PHE A 306 -9.22 -11.74 28.25
N GLU A 307 -8.96 -10.59 27.64
CA GLU A 307 -7.61 -10.17 27.27
C GLU A 307 -6.71 -10.07 28.51
N LYS A 308 -7.16 -9.38 29.57
CA LYS A 308 -6.42 -9.29 30.83
C LYS A 308 -6.13 -10.67 31.42
N GLY A 309 -7.10 -11.57 31.41
CA GLY A 309 -6.93 -12.96 31.86
C GLY A 309 -5.89 -13.72 31.02
N ALA A 310 -5.95 -13.62 29.70
CA ALA A 310 -5.04 -14.31 28.79
C ALA A 310 -3.59 -13.78 28.86
N PHE A 311 -3.41 -12.46 28.96
CA PHE A 311 -2.08 -11.84 29.03
C PHE A 311 -1.44 -11.94 30.42
N ALA A 312 -2.22 -12.23 31.47
CA ALA A 312 -1.71 -12.52 32.80
C ALA A 312 -1.06 -13.92 32.91
N LEU A 313 -1.38 -14.84 31.99
CA LEU A 313 -0.75 -16.17 31.91
C LEU A 313 0.67 -16.04 31.32
N ASN A 314 1.63 -16.71 31.93
CA ASN A 314 3.04 -16.57 31.61
C ASN A 314 3.65 -17.83 30.98
N THR A 315 3.16 -19.00 31.37
CA THR A 315 3.75 -20.29 30.99
C THR A 315 2.81 -21.07 30.07
N PRO A 316 3.26 -21.55 28.89
CA PRO A 316 2.48 -22.48 28.07
C PRO A 316 1.97 -23.66 28.90
N GLY A 317 0.66 -23.92 28.81
CA GLY A 317 -0.06 -24.90 29.62
C GLY A 317 -0.75 -24.32 30.87
N GLU A 318 -0.39 -23.11 31.31
CA GLU A 318 -1.02 -22.43 32.45
C GLU A 318 -2.50 -22.14 32.18
N VAL A 319 -3.34 -22.30 33.21
CA VAL A 319 -4.79 -22.15 33.13
C VAL A 319 -5.26 -21.10 34.13
N SER A 320 -6.01 -20.11 33.63
CA SER A 320 -6.64 -19.08 34.45
C SER A 320 -7.80 -19.63 35.28
N LYS A 321 -8.08 -18.97 36.41
CA LYS A 321 -9.38 -19.09 37.09
C LYS A 321 -10.51 -18.58 36.18
N PRO A 322 -11.79 -18.93 36.42
CA PRO A 322 -12.92 -18.42 35.64
C PRO A 322 -12.90 -16.89 35.49
N VAL A 323 -12.83 -16.41 34.24
CA VAL A 323 -12.81 -15.00 33.86
C VAL A 323 -14.19 -14.58 33.39
N LYS A 324 -14.84 -13.68 34.13
CA LYS A 324 -16.15 -13.15 33.77
C LYS A 324 -16.06 -12.17 32.60
N THR A 325 -16.91 -12.36 31.59
CA THR A 325 -17.12 -11.40 30.49
C THR A 325 -18.61 -11.18 30.28
N ARG A 326 -18.99 -10.31 29.33
CA ARG A 326 -20.40 -10.16 28.91
C ARG A 326 -21.02 -11.44 28.31
N PHE A 327 -20.20 -12.43 27.93
CA PHE A 327 -20.66 -13.67 27.31
C PHE A 327 -20.90 -14.80 28.32
N GLY A 328 -20.35 -14.69 29.54
CA GLY A 328 -20.28 -15.77 30.52
C GLY A 328 -18.90 -15.84 31.17
N TYR A 329 -18.58 -17.00 31.74
CA TYR A 329 -17.29 -17.29 32.34
C TYR A 329 -16.40 -18.07 31.38
N HIS A 330 -15.16 -17.64 31.27
CA HIS A 330 -14.14 -18.25 30.42
C HIS A 330 -13.06 -18.87 31.28
N ILE A 331 -12.68 -20.11 30.96
CA ILE A 331 -11.46 -20.72 31.48
C ILE A 331 -10.46 -20.68 30.34
N ILE A 332 -9.36 -19.96 30.52
CA ILE A 332 -8.37 -19.69 29.47
C ILE A 332 -7.12 -20.51 29.78
N LYS A 333 -6.64 -21.27 28.80
CA LYS A 333 -5.35 -21.97 28.83
C LYS A 333 -4.38 -21.33 27.84
N LEU A 334 -3.22 -20.93 28.32
CA LEU A 334 -2.16 -20.42 27.46
C LEU A 334 -1.57 -21.58 26.65
N LEU A 335 -1.53 -21.47 25.33
CA LEU A 335 -0.89 -22.45 24.46
C LEU A 335 0.50 -21.98 24.06
N ASP A 336 0.63 -20.71 23.69
CA ASP A 336 1.88 -20.15 23.22
C ASP A 336 1.90 -18.61 23.31
N LYS A 337 3.12 -18.05 23.32
CA LYS A 337 3.39 -16.61 23.35
C LYS A 337 4.19 -16.21 22.12
N GLY A 338 3.67 -15.24 21.39
CA GLY A 338 4.32 -14.70 20.19
C GLY A 338 4.86 -13.31 20.49
N GLY A 339 5.94 -12.94 19.82
CA GLY A 339 6.39 -11.55 19.78
C GLY A 339 5.39 -10.65 19.04
N ILE A 340 5.75 -9.38 18.92
CA ILE A 340 5.10 -8.47 17.97
C ILE A 340 5.35 -9.04 16.55
N PRO A 341 4.36 -9.03 15.64
CA PRO A 341 4.59 -9.44 14.26
C PRO A 341 5.79 -8.71 13.65
N SER A 342 6.56 -9.42 12.83
CA SER A 342 7.76 -8.87 12.20
C SER A 342 7.44 -7.71 11.26
N PHE A 343 8.45 -6.88 10.98
CA PHE A 343 8.32 -5.80 10.01
C PHE A 343 7.85 -6.32 8.65
N GLU A 344 8.41 -7.44 8.17
CA GLU A 344 8.03 -8.04 6.88
C GLU A 344 6.57 -8.48 6.81
N GLU A 345 6.01 -8.99 7.92
CA GLU A 345 4.60 -9.33 8.00
C GLU A 345 3.72 -8.07 7.95
N LYS A 346 4.09 -7.03 8.69
CA LYS A 346 3.33 -5.77 8.72
C LYS A 346 3.43 -5.00 7.40
N LYS A 347 4.63 -4.91 6.80
CA LYS A 347 4.92 -4.29 5.51
C LYS A 347 3.92 -4.71 4.44
N LYS A 348 3.68 -6.02 4.28
CA LYS A 348 2.71 -6.55 3.29
C LYS A 348 1.30 -5.95 3.43
N SER A 349 0.82 -5.81 4.66
CA SER A 349 -0.53 -5.29 4.92
C SER A 349 -0.58 -3.75 4.91
N TRP A 350 0.43 -3.09 5.48
CA TRP A 350 0.47 -1.65 5.68
C TRP A 350 0.85 -0.88 4.42
N SER A 351 1.68 -1.43 3.52
CA SER A 351 1.96 -0.80 2.21
C SER A 351 0.67 -0.46 1.48
N ARG A 352 -0.30 -1.39 1.44
CA ARG A 352 -1.59 -1.15 0.77
C ARG A 352 -2.42 -0.07 1.47
N VAL A 353 -2.45 -0.09 2.81
CA VAL A 353 -3.23 0.87 3.60
C VAL A 353 -2.65 2.27 3.46
N MET A 354 -1.32 2.41 3.62
CA MET A 354 -0.65 3.68 3.49
C MET A 354 -0.71 4.21 2.06
N ALA A 355 -0.58 3.36 1.04
CA ALA A 355 -0.67 3.79 -0.36
C ALA A 355 -2.08 4.27 -0.81
N GLN A 356 -3.16 3.98 -0.08
CA GLN A 356 -4.53 4.31 -0.51
C GLN A 356 -5.28 5.27 0.43
N GLY A 357 -4.75 5.56 1.63
CA GLY A 357 -5.39 6.40 2.62
C GLY A 357 -4.71 7.75 2.84
N GLU A 358 -5.10 8.44 3.91
CA GLU A 358 -4.53 9.72 4.35
C GLU A 358 -3.01 9.71 4.61
N ARG A 359 -2.40 8.52 4.71
CA ARG A 359 -0.96 8.30 4.89
C ARG A 359 -0.18 8.15 3.58
N ASN A 360 -0.87 8.27 2.45
CA ASN A 360 -0.26 8.15 1.13
C ASN A 360 0.82 9.22 0.91
N PHE A 361 0.61 10.43 1.44
CA PHE A 361 1.61 11.50 1.39
C PHE A 361 2.87 11.18 2.19
N GLU A 362 2.77 10.55 3.35
CA GLU A 362 3.93 10.05 4.09
C GLU A 362 4.62 8.90 3.36
N TYR A 363 3.83 7.98 2.79
CA TYR A 363 4.33 6.80 2.10
C TYR A 363 5.18 7.17 0.88
N TYR A 364 4.72 8.14 0.07
CA TYR A 364 5.42 8.59 -1.14
C TYR A 364 6.26 9.85 -0.93
N LYS A 365 6.40 10.35 0.32
CA LYS A 365 7.08 11.62 0.60
C LYS A 365 8.47 11.70 0.01
N ALA A 366 9.29 10.67 0.21
CA ALA A 366 10.67 10.66 -0.28
C ALA A 366 10.73 10.78 -1.81
N PHE A 367 9.84 10.05 -2.49
CA PHE A 367 9.70 10.10 -3.93
C PHE A 367 9.27 11.50 -4.42
N ASP A 368 8.22 12.06 -3.82
CA ASP A 368 7.70 13.37 -4.20
C ASP A 368 8.74 14.48 -3.98
N GLU A 369 9.42 14.49 -2.84
CA GLU A 369 10.45 15.49 -2.51
C GLU A 369 11.68 15.36 -3.42
N ARG A 370 12.05 14.13 -3.80
CA ARG A 370 13.10 13.89 -4.79
C ARG A 370 12.74 14.51 -6.14
N LEU A 371 11.53 14.24 -6.65
CA LEU A 371 11.08 14.78 -7.93
C LEU A 371 10.95 16.32 -7.89
N LYS A 372 10.37 16.88 -6.81
CA LYS A 372 10.30 18.32 -6.61
C LYS A 372 11.69 18.97 -6.69
N LYS A 373 12.68 18.39 -6.01
CA LYS A 373 14.06 18.88 -6.02
C LYS A 373 14.69 18.77 -7.41
N GLU A 374 14.54 17.62 -8.07
CA GLU A 374 15.13 17.36 -9.38
C GLU A 374 14.59 18.30 -10.46
N TYR A 375 13.29 18.60 -10.40
CA TYR A 375 12.61 19.43 -11.39
C TYR A 375 12.48 20.91 -11.00
N GLY A 376 13.21 21.36 -9.97
CA GLY A 376 13.24 22.76 -9.59
C GLY A 376 11.89 23.33 -9.15
N TYR A 377 11.12 22.55 -8.38
CA TYR A 377 9.82 22.97 -7.85
C TYR A 377 9.94 24.25 -7.02
N VAL A 378 9.13 25.25 -7.36
CA VAL A 378 8.95 26.48 -6.58
C VAL A 378 7.46 26.64 -6.25
N PHE A 379 7.17 26.95 -4.99
CA PHE A 379 5.83 27.22 -4.49
C PHE A 379 5.67 28.70 -4.16
N TYR A 380 4.56 29.31 -4.58
CA TYR A 380 4.24 30.70 -4.30
C TYR A 380 3.10 30.77 -3.26
N PRO A 381 3.42 30.87 -1.95
CA PRO A 381 2.45 30.73 -0.88
C PRO A 381 1.39 31.83 -0.86
N GLU A 382 1.71 33.04 -1.33
CA GLU A 382 0.76 34.15 -1.40
C GLU A 382 -0.37 33.86 -2.40
N ALA A 383 -0.03 33.28 -3.55
CA ALA A 383 -1.02 32.84 -4.53
C ALA A 383 -1.91 31.73 -3.96
N TYR A 384 -1.34 30.79 -3.20
CA TYR A 384 -2.15 29.77 -2.54
C TYR A 384 -3.08 30.37 -1.48
N ALA A 385 -2.59 31.30 -0.67
CA ALA A 385 -3.36 31.97 0.36
C ALA A 385 -4.59 32.69 -0.20
N GLU A 386 -4.49 33.29 -1.39
CA GLU A 386 -5.63 33.92 -2.08
C GLU A 386 -6.72 32.92 -2.48
N LEU A 387 -6.35 31.71 -2.92
CA LEU A 387 -7.32 30.64 -3.18
C LEU A 387 -7.96 30.13 -1.88
N VAL A 388 -7.14 29.91 -0.85
CA VAL A 388 -7.63 29.48 0.47
C VAL A 388 -8.57 30.52 1.08
N ALA A 389 -8.38 31.81 0.82
CA ALA A 389 -9.28 32.86 1.32
C ALA A 389 -10.72 32.69 0.80
N LEU A 390 -10.93 32.14 -0.40
CA LEU A 390 -12.26 31.82 -0.94
C LEU A 390 -12.99 30.76 -0.10
N CYS A 391 -12.24 29.89 0.59
CA CYS A 391 -12.78 28.82 1.44
C CYS A 391 -13.56 29.33 2.66
N ASN A 392 -13.47 30.62 2.98
CA ASN A 392 -14.29 31.25 4.00
C ASN A 392 -15.77 31.27 3.61
N ASP A 393 -16.06 31.46 2.32
CA ASP A 393 -17.44 31.65 1.85
C ASP A 393 -17.91 30.53 0.92
N HIS A 394 -17.00 29.79 0.29
CA HIS A 394 -17.30 28.78 -0.72
C HIS A 394 -16.53 27.50 -0.45
N PHE A 395 -17.18 26.34 -0.47
CA PHE A 395 -16.44 25.10 -0.38
C PHE A 395 -15.71 24.83 -1.71
N PRO A 396 -14.47 24.31 -1.74
CA PRO A 396 -13.68 24.23 -2.98
C PRO A 396 -14.31 23.43 -4.13
N SER A 397 -15.11 22.42 -3.81
CA SER A 397 -15.82 21.61 -4.82
C SER A 397 -17.08 22.28 -5.39
N ASP A 398 -17.50 23.41 -4.83
CA ASP A 398 -18.74 24.07 -5.23
C ASP A 398 -18.53 24.93 -6.49
N LYS A 399 -19.59 25.09 -7.29
CA LYS A 399 -19.53 25.85 -8.54
C LYS A 399 -19.05 27.30 -8.31
N ASP A 400 -19.54 27.94 -7.27
CA ASP A 400 -19.23 29.35 -6.98
C ASP A 400 -17.76 29.57 -6.61
N PHE A 401 -17.09 28.57 -6.00
CA PHE A 401 -15.64 28.62 -5.79
C PHE A 401 -14.91 28.68 -7.14
N TYR A 402 -15.25 27.77 -8.05
CA TYR A 402 -14.63 27.71 -9.37
C TYR A 402 -14.87 28.98 -10.19
N GLU A 403 -16.09 29.52 -10.20
CA GLU A 403 -16.40 30.75 -10.94
C GLU A 403 -15.55 31.95 -10.48
N LYS A 404 -15.15 31.98 -9.21
CA LYS A 404 -14.22 33.00 -8.68
C LYS A 404 -12.75 32.70 -9.00
N ALA A 405 -12.38 31.43 -8.97
CA ALA A 405 -10.99 31.00 -9.09
C ALA A 405 -10.50 30.81 -10.54
N LYS A 406 -11.41 30.60 -11.51
CA LYS A 406 -11.08 30.31 -12.91
C LYS A 406 -10.31 31.42 -13.63
N ASP A 407 -10.43 32.67 -13.17
CA ASP A 407 -9.78 33.83 -13.76
C ASP A 407 -8.56 34.31 -12.94
N MET A 408 -8.21 33.59 -11.86
CA MET A 408 -7.05 33.89 -11.02
C MET A 408 -5.77 33.38 -11.69
N ASN A 409 -4.86 34.28 -12.05
CA ASN A 409 -3.72 33.98 -12.93
C ASN A 409 -2.34 34.15 -12.27
N LYS A 410 -2.25 34.29 -10.95
CA LYS A 410 -0.93 34.30 -10.30
C LYS A 410 -0.33 32.91 -10.38
N THR A 411 0.97 32.84 -10.65
CA THR A 411 1.74 31.59 -10.60
C THR A 411 1.61 31.00 -9.20
N LEU A 412 1.10 29.78 -9.13
CA LEU A 412 0.92 29.03 -7.89
C LEU A 412 2.12 28.10 -7.66
N ILE A 413 2.58 27.46 -8.73
CA ILE A 413 3.75 26.58 -8.75
C ILE A 413 4.55 26.88 -10.01
N HIS A 414 5.87 26.77 -9.92
CA HIS A 414 6.76 26.66 -11.08
C HIS A 414 7.50 25.33 -11.04
N LEU A 415 7.61 24.66 -12.18
CA LEU A 415 8.33 23.40 -12.32
C LEU A 415 8.97 23.31 -13.71
N VAL A 416 10.26 22.98 -13.78
CA VAL A 416 11.06 23.00 -15.01
C VAL A 416 11.01 24.38 -15.68
N ASP A 417 10.30 24.51 -16.80
CA ASP A 417 10.14 25.76 -17.56
C ASP A 417 8.65 26.13 -17.69
N THR A 418 7.81 25.67 -16.75
CA THR A 418 6.36 25.84 -16.80
C THR A 418 5.82 26.43 -15.52
N ASP A 419 5.03 27.51 -15.67
CA ASP A 419 4.25 28.12 -14.61
C ASP A 419 2.84 27.52 -14.59
N PHE A 420 2.38 27.11 -13.41
CA PHE A 420 1.04 26.61 -13.15
C PHE A 420 0.27 27.66 -12.37
N PRO A 421 -0.72 28.34 -12.96
CA PRO A 421 -1.49 29.39 -12.30
C PRO A 421 -2.57 28.82 -11.36
N GLN A 422 -3.11 29.70 -10.51
CA GLN A 422 -4.24 29.37 -9.62
C GLN A 422 -5.46 28.78 -10.37
N SER A 423 -5.77 29.32 -11.55
CA SER A 423 -6.89 28.87 -12.40
C SER A 423 -6.77 27.41 -12.85
N GLU A 424 -5.56 26.92 -13.08
CA GLU A 424 -5.33 25.52 -13.44
C GLU A 424 -5.63 24.59 -12.26
N PHE A 425 -5.22 24.98 -11.05
CA PHE A 425 -5.56 24.23 -9.85
C PHE A 425 -7.08 24.26 -9.56
N ALA A 426 -7.73 25.41 -9.78
CA ALA A 426 -9.19 25.50 -9.68
C ALA A 426 -9.90 24.56 -10.66
N TYR A 427 -9.42 24.48 -11.90
CA TYR A 427 -9.92 23.54 -12.90
C TYR A 427 -9.69 22.08 -12.50
N TYR A 428 -8.53 21.76 -11.91
CA TYR A 428 -8.22 20.44 -11.38
C TYR A 428 -9.24 19.99 -10.32
N ILE A 429 -9.55 20.87 -9.35
CA ILE A 429 -10.57 20.60 -8.32
C ILE A 429 -11.94 20.32 -8.95
N GLN A 430 -12.34 21.11 -9.95
CA GLN A 430 -13.64 20.96 -10.60
C GLN A 430 -13.77 19.67 -11.41
N ARG A 431 -12.68 19.24 -12.07
CA ARG A 431 -12.70 18.08 -12.97
C ARG A 431 -12.63 16.75 -12.23
N CYS A 432 -11.99 16.71 -11.07
CA CYS A 432 -11.70 15.48 -10.35
C CYS A 432 -12.68 15.24 -9.19
N PRO A 433 -13.25 14.02 -9.05
CA PRO A 433 -14.16 13.71 -7.96
C PRO A 433 -13.41 13.47 -6.65
N PHE A 434 -13.35 14.49 -5.79
CA PHE A 434 -12.74 14.38 -4.46
C PHE A 434 -13.78 14.16 -3.34
N SER A 435 -13.34 13.53 -2.25
CA SER A 435 -14.16 13.35 -1.05
C SER A 435 -14.37 14.70 -0.35
N THR A 436 -15.63 15.04 -0.04
CA THR A 436 -16.00 16.31 0.63
C THR A 436 -16.28 16.12 2.13
N LYS A 437 -15.71 15.05 2.72
CA LYS A 437 -15.95 14.64 4.12
C LYS A 437 -15.20 15.47 5.17
N THR A 438 -14.36 16.41 4.74
CA THR A 438 -13.57 17.31 5.60
C THR A 438 -14.08 18.75 5.46
N TYR A 439 -13.50 19.67 6.23
CA TYR A 439 -13.75 21.10 6.02
C TYR A 439 -12.88 21.65 4.87
N ALA A 440 -13.22 22.85 4.41
CA ALA A 440 -12.68 23.45 3.20
C ALA A 440 -11.14 23.54 3.17
N GLY A 441 -10.49 23.92 4.27
CA GLY A 441 -9.03 24.05 4.31
C GLY A 441 -8.27 22.71 4.22
N ASP A 442 -8.71 21.67 4.94
CA ASP A 442 -8.07 20.35 4.84
C ASP A 442 -8.29 19.74 3.45
N PHE A 443 -9.50 19.89 2.90
CA PHE A 443 -9.78 19.52 1.51
C PHE A 443 -8.81 20.25 0.56
N MET A 444 -8.64 21.56 0.75
CA MET A 444 -7.81 22.39 -0.10
C MET A 444 -6.34 21.95 -0.07
N GLN A 445 -5.82 21.63 1.11
CA GLN A 445 -4.45 21.13 1.26
C GLN A 445 -4.26 19.74 0.64
N GLU A 446 -5.16 18.81 0.93
CA GLU A 446 -5.09 17.44 0.41
C GLU A 446 -5.12 17.41 -1.13
N VAL A 447 -6.05 18.15 -1.73
CA VAL A 447 -6.18 18.23 -3.18
C VAL A 447 -5.01 18.97 -3.81
N PHE A 448 -4.41 19.95 -3.11
CA PHE A 448 -3.21 20.64 -3.57
C PHE A 448 -1.99 19.72 -3.59
N ASP A 449 -1.81 18.90 -2.56
CA ASP A 449 -0.73 17.92 -2.53
C ASP A 449 -0.90 16.86 -3.63
N LEU A 450 -2.15 16.45 -3.94
CA LEU A 450 -2.43 15.58 -5.10
C LEU A 450 -2.11 16.27 -6.43
N PHE A 451 -2.48 17.54 -6.59
CA PHE A 451 -2.19 18.33 -7.79
C PHE A 451 -0.69 18.43 -8.04
N ILE A 452 0.09 18.76 -7.01
CA ILE A 452 1.55 18.81 -7.09
C ILE A 452 2.09 17.45 -7.51
N ARG A 453 1.63 16.35 -6.88
CA ARG A 453 2.09 15.01 -7.23
C ARG A 453 1.77 14.66 -8.67
N ASP A 454 0.57 14.96 -9.16
CA ASP A 454 0.17 14.67 -10.53
C ASP A 454 1.05 15.40 -11.54
N ILE A 455 1.38 16.68 -11.27
CA ILE A 455 2.32 17.46 -12.09
C ILE A 455 3.70 16.82 -12.10
N VAL A 456 4.33 16.60 -10.93
CA VAL A 456 5.72 16.10 -10.88
C VAL A 456 5.82 14.69 -11.46
N THR A 457 4.84 13.82 -11.23
CA THR A 457 4.84 12.46 -11.78
C THR A 457 4.52 12.43 -13.27
N THR A 458 3.70 13.34 -13.76
CA THR A 458 3.49 13.51 -15.22
C THR A 458 4.76 13.98 -15.90
N THR A 459 5.49 14.91 -15.29
CA THR A 459 6.81 15.36 -15.76
C THR A 459 7.81 14.19 -15.77
N GLU A 460 7.84 13.37 -14.70
CA GLU A 460 8.68 12.18 -14.64
C GLU A 460 8.36 11.17 -15.76
N ARG A 461 7.09 10.88 -16.00
CA ARG A 461 6.66 9.99 -17.08
C ARG A 461 7.13 10.47 -18.46
N LYS A 462 7.08 11.79 -18.72
CA LYS A 462 7.52 12.37 -19.99
C LYS A 462 9.03 12.22 -20.21
N ASN A 463 9.81 12.25 -19.14
CA ASN A 463 11.28 12.16 -19.19
C ASN A 463 11.82 10.75 -19.00
N LEU A 464 10.94 9.77 -18.71
CA LEU A 464 11.33 8.42 -18.31
C LEU A 464 12.27 7.75 -19.31
N GLU A 465 11.94 7.78 -20.60
CA GLU A 465 12.75 7.17 -21.66
C GLU A 465 14.11 7.86 -21.85
N THR A 466 14.20 9.16 -21.54
CA THR A 466 15.45 9.92 -21.65
C THR A 466 16.35 9.68 -20.44
N LYS A 467 15.78 9.56 -19.24
CA LYS A 467 16.52 9.28 -18.01
C LYS A 467 16.94 7.83 -17.88
N HIS A 468 16.12 6.92 -18.42
CA HIS A 468 16.27 5.48 -18.31
C HIS A 468 16.30 4.84 -19.71
N PRO A 469 17.43 4.91 -20.44
CA PRO A 469 17.55 4.26 -21.75
C PRO A 469 17.22 2.75 -21.71
N GLU A 470 17.44 2.10 -20.57
CA GLU A 470 17.04 0.72 -20.31
C GLU A 470 15.52 0.50 -20.41
N PHE A 471 14.71 1.52 -20.12
CA PHE A 471 13.26 1.45 -20.28
C PHE A 471 12.89 1.17 -21.74
N THR A 472 13.54 1.85 -22.68
CA THR A 472 13.32 1.63 -24.12
C THR A 472 13.69 0.20 -24.53
N HIS A 473 14.81 -0.32 -24.03
CA HIS A 473 15.21 -1.71 -24.32
C HIS A 473 14.25 -2.74 -23.73
N LEU A 474 13.78 -2.53 -22.49
CA LEU A 474 12.77 -3.39 -21.86
C LEU A 474 11.43 -3.34 -22.61
N MET A 475 11.00 -2.16 -23.06
CA MET A 475 9.78 -2.04 -23.86
C MET A 475 9.91 -2.75 -25.22
N GLN A 476 11.08 -2.66 -25.86
CA GLN A 476 11.36 -3.41 -27.09
C GLN A 476 11.36 -4.93 -26.83
N GLU A 477 11.92 -5.39 -25.71
CA GLU A 477 11.88 -6.78 -25.29
C GLU A 477 10.44 -7.28 -25.12
N TYR A 478 9.59 -6.56 -24.39
CA TYR A 478 8.18 -6.92 -24.24
C TYR A 478 7.46 -6.97 -25.59
N ARG A 479 7.65 -5.94 -26.41
CA ARG A 479 7.08 -5.84 -27.76
C ARG A 479 7.40 -7.08 -28.58
N ASP A 480 8.68 -7.41 -28.69
CA ASP A 480 9.15 -8.50 -29.53
C ASP A 480 8.81 -9.88 -28.93
N GLY A 481 8.78 -9.98 -27.60
CA GLY A 481 8.34 -11.18 -26.88
C GLY A 481 6.88 -11.54 -27.13
N ILE A 482 5.98 -10.55 -27.09
CA ILE A 482 4.55 -10.75 -27.42
C ILE A 482 4.39 -11.20 -28.86
N LEU A 483 5.09 -10.53 -29.79
CA LEU A 483 5.05 -10.89 -31.21
C LEU A 483 5.56 -12.30 -31.45
N LEU A 484 6.73 -12.63 -30.90
CA LEU A 484 7.32 -13.97 -30.96
C LEU A 484 6.34 -15.02 -30.45
N PHE A 485 5.75 -14.80 -29.28
CA PHE A 485 4.80 -15.74 -28.67
C PHE A 485 3.59 -15.94 -29.58
N ASN A 486 2.97 -14.86 -30.06
CA ASN A 486 1.76 -14.94 -30.87
C ASN A 486 1.99 -15.67 -32.19
N ILE A 487 3.04 -15.32 -32.93
CA ILE A 487 3.34 -15.98 -34.20
C ILE A 487 3.80 -17.42 -34.00
N SER A 488 4.62 -17.69 -32.96
CA SER A 488 5.09 -19.06 -32.68
C SER A 488 3.94 -19.95 -32.24
N ASN A 489 2.95 -19.42 -31.50
CA ASN A 489 1.74 -20.15 -31.17
C ASN A 489 0.89 -20.46 -32.41
N GLN A 490 0.74 -19.51 -33.33
CA GLN A 490 0.00 -19.72 -34.59
C GLN A 490 0.68 -20.76 -35.49
N LYS A 491 2.00 -20.69 -35.64
CA LYS A 491 2.76 -21.52 -36.59
C LYS A 491 3.17 -22.88 -36.04
N VAL A 492 3.53 -22.94 -34.74
CA VAL A 492 4.20 -24.10 -34.13
C VAL A 492 3.53 -24.58 -32.84
N TRP A 493 3.43 -23.74 -31.80
CA TRP A 493 3.12 -24.22 -30.44
C TRP A 493 1.67 -24.66 -30.23
N SER A 494 0.75 -24.29 -31.12
CA SER A 494 -0.61 -24.83 -31.14
C SER A 494 -0.70 -26.26 -31.68
N LYS A 495 0.38 -26.80 -32.25
CA LYS A 495 0.46 -28.16 -32.82
C LYS A 495 0.98 -29.18 -31.80
N PRO A 496 0.77 -30.50 -32.01
CA PRO A 496 1.26 -31.54 -31.12
C PRO A 496 2.77 -31.44 -30.87
N ALA A 497 3.20 -31.63 -29.61
CA ALA A 497 4.59 -31.42 -29.20
C ALA A 497 5.62 -32.23 -30.03
N ALA A 498 5.24 -33.43 -30.50
CA ALA A 498 6.09 -34.28 -31.32
C ALA A 498 6.36 -33.72 -32.72
N GLU A 499 5.54 -32.79 -33.23
CA GLU A 499 5.68 -32.19 -34.56
C GLU A 499 6.39 -30.82 -34.52
N GLN A 500 6.49 -30.22 -33.33
CA GLN A 500 7.00 -28.85 -33.18
C GLN A 500 8.45 -28.67 -33.66
N PRO A 501 9.41 -29.59 -33.40
CA PRO A 501 10.79 -29.41 -33.86
C PRO A 501 10.92 -29.34 -35.39
N GLU A 502 10.19 -30.19 -36.12
CA GLU A 502 10.19 -30.22 -37.58
C GLU A 502 9.52 -28.97 -38.15
N LEU A 503 8.39 -28.54 -37.58
CA LEU A 503 7.68 -27.32 -37.98
C LEU A 503 8.52 -26.06 -37.76
N GLU A 504 9.16 -25.96 -36.60
CA GLU A 504 10.06 -24.86 -36.24
C GLU A 504 11.24 -24.78 -37.22
N LYS A 505 11.86 -25.93 -37.53
CA LYS A 505 12.96 -25.99 -38.50
C LYS A 505 12.52 -25.59 -39.91
N ALA A 506 11.36 -26.07 -40.37
CA ALA A 506 10.83 -25.75 -41.69
C ALA A 506 10.50 -24.26 -41.80
N TRP A 507 9.86 -23.69 -40.78
CA TRP A 507 9.53 -22.28 -40.72
C TRP A 507 10.78 -21.40 -40.71
N LEU A 508 11.80 -21.72 -39.91
CA LEU A 508 13.07 -20.97 -39.95
C LEU A 508 13.75 -21.01 -41.32
N GLN A 509 13.66 -22.13 -42.06
CA GLN A 509 14.18 -22.20 -43.43
C GLN A 509 13.42 -21.30 -44.40
N GLU A 510 12.11 -21.16 -44.23
CA GLU A 510 11.27 -20.21 -44.98
C GLU A 510 11.66 -18.76 -44.65
N LEU A 511 11.73 -18.42 -43.36
CA LEU A 511 12.10 -17.08 -42.91
C LEU A 511 13.48 -16.63 -43.42
N ASN A 512 14.48 -17.52 -43.42
CA ASN A 512 15.82 -17.20 -43.93
C ASN A 512 15.85 -17.00 -45.47
N LYS A 513 14.86 -17.51 -46.21
CA LYS A 513 14.72 -17.27 -47.65
C LYS A 513 13.96 -15.99 -47.93
N GLU A 514 12.92 -15.72 -47.14
CA GLU A 514 12.01 -14.60 -47.33
C GLU A 514 12.61 -13.28 -46.87
N TYR A 515 13.29 -13.28 -45.71
CA TYR A 515 13.77 -12.07 -45.08
C TYR A 515 15.30 -11.96 -45.15
N PRO A 516 15.85 -10.91 -45.80
CA PRO A 516 17.29 -10.73 -45.88
C PRO A 516 17.88 -10.39 -44.50
N VAL A 517 19.03 -10.99 -44.19
CA VAL A 517 19.78 -10.73 -42.95
C VAL A 517 21.22 -10.38 -43.26
N THR A 518 21.72 -9.31 -42.65
CA THR A 518 23.15 -8.96 -42.63
C THR A 518 23.66 -8.85 -41.20
N ILE A 519 24.80 -9.47 -40.90
CA ILE A 519 25.42 -9.45 -39.55
C ILE A 519 26.79 -8.78 -39.62
N ASN A 520 27.02 -7.81 -38.75
CA ASN A 520 28.29 -7.10 -38.62
C ASN A 520 29.27 -7.84 -37.69
N TRP A 521 29.86 -8.92 -38.19
CA TRP A 521 30.85 -9.71 -37.45
C TRP A 521 32.10 -8.92 -37.04
N LYS A 522 32.43 -7.84 -37.76
CA LYS A 522 33.57 -6.97 -37.41
C LYS A 522 33.30 -6.23 -36.11
N LEU A 523 32.08 -5.74 -35.92
CA LEU A 523 31.64 -5.08 -34.68
C LEU A 523 31.56 -6.09 -33.53
N LEU A 524 30.89 -7.23 -33.73
CA LEU A 524 30.70 -8.26 -32.70
C LEU A 524 32.03 -8.85 -32.19
N LYS A 525 33.03 -9.02 -33.07
CA LYS A 525 34.36 -9.50 -32.66
C LYS A 525 35.11 -8.53 -31.74
N LYS A 526 34.72 -7.25 -31.68
CA LYS A 526 35.32 -6.27 -30.75
C LYS A 526 34.86 -6.47 -29.30
N LEU A 527 33.73 -7.14 -29.06
CA LEU A 527 33.25 -7.49 -27.71
C LEU A 527 34.16 -8.48 -26.95
N LYS A 528 35.17 -9.04 -27.63
CA LYS A 528 36.19 -9.94 -27.06
C LYS A 528 37.32 -9.23 -26.33
N LYS A 529 37.44 -7.92 -26.47
CA LYS A 529 38.40 -7.06 -25.79
C LYS A 529 37.67 -6.23 -24.76
#